data_AF-A0A1Y0H1B1-F1
#
_entry.id   AF-A0A1Y0H1B1-F1
#
_cell.length_a   1.000
_cell.length_b   1.000
_cell.length_c   1.000
_cell.angle_alpha   90.00
_cell.angle_beta   90.00
_cell.angle_gamma   90.00
#
_symmetry.space_group_name_H-M   'P 1'
#
loop_
_entity.id
_entity.type
_entity.pdbx_description
1 polymer ?
#
loop_
_entity_poly.entity_id
_entity_poly.type
_entity_poly.pdbx_seq_one_letter_code
_entity_poly.pdbx_strand_id
1 'polypeptide(L)'
;MTTEHADIGVGYEGGVWDLHLHDEDNDVELEADDTLVFVGPDARVAQPGGATWNFLGAGAGNDVWILPQSQNNNLVFLGVAGEEIEPNVFDGNAVNLFLSAVRPGSGTGHFSIYNTDSFGSPTVRMSTFGGISAADVLPVPVGGHAHYNFAFTGTGIWEVDLFAQGLIGGDLVTSDVQTYYFGVEAVPEPATMTVLAAAGLAAFLRKQRK
;
A
#
# COMPACT_ATOMS: atom_id res chain seq x y z
N MET A 1 8.86 4.18 7.05
CA MET A 1 9.42 2.81 6.98
C MET A 1 10.32 2.69 5.74
N THR A 2 11.40 1.91 5.85
CA THR A 2 12.43 1.73 4.81
C THR A 2 12.77 0.28 4.50
N THR A 3 12.67 -0.63 5.47
CA THR A 3 13.09 -2.05 5.32
C THR A 3 12.24 -3.04 6.12
N GLU A 4 11.24 -2.56 6.84
CA GLU A 4 10.42 -3.34 7.76
C GLU A 4 9.45 -4.27 7.01
N HIS A 5 9.06 -5.37 7.66
CA HIS A 5 7.83 -6.08 7.34
C HIS A 5 6.64 -5.21 7.75
N ALA A 6 5.79 -4.88 6.80
CA ALA A 6 4.67 -3.98 7.04
C ALA A 6 3.45 -4.38 6.21
N ASP A 7 2.27 -4.05 6.71
CA ASP A 7 1.02 -4.31 6.03
C ASP A 7 0.18 -3.03 5.94
N ILE A 8 -0.58 -2.90 4.85
CA ILE A 8 -1.78 -2.07 4.87
C ILE A 8 -2.80 -2.83 5.72
N GLY A 9 -2.95 -2.40 6.96
CA GLY A 9 -3.89 -2.97 7.91
C GLY A 9 -5.31 -2.51 7.63
N VAL A 10 -6.24 -3.46 7.65
CA VAL A 10 -7.67 -3.22 7.52
C VAL A 10 -8.35 -3.86 8.73
N GLY A 11 -8.78 -3.02 9.66
CA GLY A 11 -9.52 -3.38 10.86
C GLY A 11 -11.00 -3.04 10.74
N TYR A 12 -11.82 -3.80 11.47
CA TYR A 12 -13.23 -3.45 11.67
C TYR A 12 -13.70 -3.89 13.06
N GLU A 13 -13.74 -2.94 14.01
CA GLU A 13 -14.14 -3.18 15.39
C GLU A 13 -15.26 -2.22 15.81
N GLY A 14 -16.25 -2.71 16.57
CA GLY A 14 -17.30 -1.85 17.11
C GLY A 14 -18.18 -1.17 16.05
N GLY A 15 -18.15 -1.65 14.80
CA GLY A 15 -18.87 -1.05 13.67
C GLY A 15 -18.11 0.07 12.97
N VAL A 16 -16.81 0.22 13.24
CA VAL A 16 -15.95 1.28 12.70
C VAL A 16 -14.80 0.64 11.94
N TRP A 17 -14.51 1.20 10.76
CA TRP A 17 -13.32 0.82 9.99
C TRP A 17 -12.07 1.50 10.54
N ASP A 18 -10.97 0.78 10.51
CA ASP A 18 -9.64 1.33 10.73
C ASP A 18 -8.73 0.91 9.56
N LEU A 19 -8.15 1.89 8.87
CA LEU A 19 -7.23 1.67 7.77
C LEU A 19 -5.92 2.37 8.12
N HIS A 20 -4.88 1.58 8.35
CA HIS A 20 -3.60 2.06 8.84
C HIS A 20 -2.43 1.36 8.12
N LEU A 21 -1.20 1.69 8.52
CA LEU A 21 0.00 0.92 8.22
C LEU A 21 0.46 0.22 9.48
N HIS A 22 0.59 -1.10 9.44
CA HIS A 22 1.08 -1.89 10.56
C HIS A 22 2.53 -2.27 10.30
N ASP A 23 3.43 -1.85 11.19
CA ASP A 23 4.83 -2.30 11.23
C ASP A 23 4.90 -3.56 12.09
N GLU A 24 4.92 -4.71 11.40
CA GLU A 24 4.90 -6.06 11.99
C GLU A 24 6.19 -6.38 12.75
N ASP A 25 7.32 -5.82 12.33
CA ASP A 25 8.61 -6.07 12.98
C ASP A 25 8.66 -5.42 14.38
N ASN A 26 8.00 -4.28 14.54
CA ASN A 26 8.00 -3.49 15.77
C ASN A 26 6.68 -3.55 16.55
N ASP A 27 5.65 -4.17 15.99
CA ASP A 27 4.29 -4.23 16.52
C ASP A 27 3.72 -2.82 16.79
N VAL A 28 3.73 -1.98 15.73
CA VAL A 28 3.27 -0.59 15.79
C VAL A 28 2.32 -0.28 14.64
N GLU A 29 1.12 0.17 14.99
CA GLU A 29 0.18 0.79 14.06
C GLU A 29 0.56 2.27 13.83
N LEU A 30 0.56 2.66 12.57
CA LEU A 30 0.92 3.97 12.09
C LEU A 30 -0.21 4.52 11.23
N GLU A 31 -0.59 5.78 11.48
CA GLU A 31 -1.54 6.49 10.64
C GLU A 31 -1.02 6.55 9.19
N ALA A 32 -1.89 6.22 8.23
CA ALA A 32 -1.51 6.13 6.83
C ALA A 32 -1.10 7.50 6.24
N ASP A 33 -1.62 8.61 6.79
CA ASP A 33 -1.35 9.97 6.31
C ASP A 33 -0.13 10.66 6.97
N ASP A 34 0.42 10.10 8.05
CA ASP A 34 1.65 10.57 8.71
C ASP A 34 2.88 9.70 8.38
N THR A 35 2.69 8.68 7.53
CA THR A 35 3.72 7.67 7.26
C THR A 35 4.09 7.58 5.79
N LEU A 36 5.39 7.69 5.52
CA LEU A 36 5.95 7.46 4.19
C LEU A 36 6.54 6.04 4.09
N VAL A 37 6.05 5.28 3.12
CA VAL A 37 6.64 4.00 2.70
C VAL A 37 7.75 4.29 1.69
N PHE A 38 9.01 4.05 2.07
CA PHE A 38 10.13 4.33 1.18
C PHE A 38 10.33 3.18 0.18
N VAL A 39 10.21 3.51 -1.11
CA VAL A 39 10.50 2.59 -2.21
C VAL A 39 11.91 2.93 -2.71
N GLY A 40 12.89 2.26 -2.13
CA GLY A 40 14.32 2.52 -2.35
C GLY A 40 14.82 2.14 -3.75
N PRO A 41 16.06 2.51 -4.10
CA PRO A 41 16.64 2.24 -5.41
C PRO A 41 16.77 0.75 -5.73
N ASP A 42 16.86 -0.12 -4.73
CA ASP A 42 16.90 -1.58 -4.90
C ASP A 42 15.57 -2.15 -5.43
N ALA A 43 14.49 -1.37 -5.41
CA ALA A 43 13.20 -1.72 -6.00
C ALA A 43 13.18 -1.54 -7.53
N ARG A 44 14.17 -0.83 -8.09
CA ARG A 44 14.22 -0.48 -9.51
C ARG A 44 14.57 -1.68 -10.37
N VAL A 45 13.68 -2.04 -11.28
CA VAL A 45 13.86 -3.08 -12.27
C VAL A 45 13.36 -2.63 -13.64
N ALA A 46 13.75 -3.33 -14.71
CA ALA A 46 13.18 -3.09 -16.03
C ALA A 46 11.82 -3.80 -16.15
N GLN A 47 10.80 -3.11 -16.64
CA GLN A 47 9.51 -3.71 -16.96
C GLN A 47 9.71 -4.90 -17.91
N PRO A 48 9.23 -6.11 -17.57
CA PRO A 48 9.35 -7.26 -18.45
C PRO A 48 8.62 -7.04 -19.78
N GLY A 49 9.12 -7.67 -20.85
CA GLY A 49 8.50 -7.62 -22.16
C GLY A 49 7.25 -8.51 -22.26
N GLY A 50 6.41 -8.23 -23.26
CA GLY A 50 5.22 -9.03 -23.57
C GLY A 50 3.92 -8.45 -23.02
N ALA A 51 2.81 -8.77 -23.70
CA ALA A 51 1.51 -8.15 -23.44
C ALA A 51 0.98 -8.36 -22.01
N THR A 52 1.38 -9.45 -21.34
CA THR A 52 0.96 -9.74 -19.96
C THR A 52 1.50 -8.73 -18.94
N TRP A 53 2.49 -7.91 -19.29
CA TRP A 53 3.10 -6.90 -18.43
C TRP A 53 2.69 -5.47 -18.80
N ASN A 54 1.85 -5.28 -19.81
CA ASN A 54 1.44 -3.95 -20.27
C ASN A 54 0.71 -3.15 -19.18
N PHE A 55 0.07 -3.82 -18.22
CA PHE A 55 -0.62 -3.18 -17.09
C PHE A 55 0.30 -2.32 -16.21
N LEU A 56 1.63 -2.51 -16.27
CA LEU A 56 2.58 -1.66 -15.56
C LEU A 56 2.68 -0.28 -16.21
N GLY A 57 2.47 -0.16 -17.52
CA GLY A 57 2.37 1.12 -18.21
C GLY A 57 3.68 1.87 -18.50
N ALA A 58 4.85 1.45 -18.00
CA ALA A 58 6.13 2.07 -18.34
C ALA A 58 6.60 1.72 -19.77
N GLY A 59 6.25 0.53 -20.25
CA GLY A 59 6.72 -0.04 -21.52
C GLY A 59 7.94 -0.95 -21.32
N ALA A 60 8.05 -2.00 -22.14
CA ALA A 60 9.08 -3.02 -21.98
C ALA A 60 10.50 -2.44 -21.98
N GLY A 61 11.29 -2.81 -20.97
CA GLY A 61 12.67 -2.35 -20.81
C GLY A 61 12.82 -0.99 -20.10
N ASN A 62 11.74 -0.24 -19.90
CA ASN A 62 11.76 0.99 -19.11
C ASN A 62 11.71 0.68 -17.62
N ASP A 63 12.16 1.62 -16.80
CA ASP A 63 12.23 1.45 -15.35
C ASP A 63 10.84 1.39 -14.71
N VAL A 64 10.71 0.48 -13.75
CA VAL A 64 9.64 0.41 -12.76
C VAL A 64 10.26 0.14 -11.39
N TRP A 65 9.62 0.63 -10.34
CA TRP A 65 10.03 0.40 -8.95
C TRP A 65 9.02 -0.50 -8.30
N ILE A 66 9.46 -1.66 -7.79
CA ILE A 66 8.59 -2.71 -7.28
C ILE A 66 8.98 -3.06 -5.86
N LEU A 67 8.08 -2.84 -4.90
CA LEU A 67 8.14 -3.55 -3.62
C LEU A 67 7.64 -4.98 -3.88
N PRO A 68 8.48 -6.00 -3.71
CA PRO A 68 8.17 -7.36 -4.15
C PRO A 68 7.28 -8.11 -3.18
N GLN A 69 6.42 -9.00 -3.70
CA GLN A 69 5.61 -9.93 -2.89
C GLN A 69 6.44 -10.97 -2.11
N SER A 70 7.73 -11.08 -2.41
CA SER A 70 8.69 -11.95 -1.74
C SER A 70 9.73 -11.07 -1.08
N GLN A 71 10.06 -11.35 0.18
CA GLN A 71 10.92 -10.50 0.98
C GLN A 71 12.28 -10.21 0.31
N ASN A 72 12.61 -8.93 0.25
CA ASN A 72 13.94 -8.42 -0.04
C ASN A 72 14.36 -7.54 1.15
N ASN A 73 15.39 -7.96 1.89
CA ASN A 73 15.80 -7.31 3.13
C ASN A 73 16.32 -5.87 2.98
N ASN A 74 16.48 -5.38 1.75
CA ASN A 74 16.85 -3.99 1.46
C ASN A 74 15.64 -3.09 1.20
N LEU A 75 14.43 -3.63 1.22
CA LEU A 75 13.18 -2.93 0.89
C LEU A 75 12.14 -3.22 1.96
N VAL A 76 11.15 -2.32 2.09
CA VAL A 76 9.94 -2.62 2.86
C VAL A 76 9.27 -3.86 2.27
N PHE A 77 8.95 -4.83 3.12
CA PHE A 77 8.19 -6.01 2.73
C PHE A 77 6.71 -5.75 2.96
N LEU A 78 6.06 -5.12 1.98
CA LEU A 78 4.70 -4.62 2.11
C LEU A 78 3.66 -5.69 1.76
N GLY A 79 2.65 -5.85 2.61
CA GLY A 79 1.46 -6.64 2.33
C GLY A 79 0.15 -5.92 2.64
N VAL A 80 -0.91 -6.71 2.79
CA VAL A 80 -2.23 -6.29 3.24
C VAL A 80 -2.71 -7.26 4.30
N ALA A 81 -3.15 -6.73 5.44
CA ALA A 81 -3.60 -7.48 6.60
C ALA A 81 -5.08 -7.20 6.88
N GLY A 82 -5.82 -8.26 7.20
CA GLY A 82 -7.17 -8.20 7.75
C GLY A 82 -7.23 -8.86 9.13
N GLU A 83 -6.13 -8.84 9.86
CA GLU A 83 -5.96 -9.54 11.15
C GLU A 83 -6.90 -9.01 12.23
N GLU A 84 -7.24 -7.72 12.16
CA GLU A 84 -8.17 -7.03 13.05
C GLU A 84 -9.63 -7.09 12.58
N ILE A 85 -9.95 -8.00 11.65
CA ILE A 85 -11.32 -8.32 11.27
C ILE A 85 -11.68 -9.67 11.85
N GLU A 86 -12.59 -9.66 12.82
CA GLU A 86 -13.13 -10.88 13.41
C GLU A 86 -13.83 -11.77 12.35
N PRO A 87 -13.58 -13.09 12.35
CA PRO A 87 -14.26 -13.99 11.43
C PRO A 87 -15.79 -13.95 11.58
N ASN A 88 -16.48 -14.03 10.44
CA ASN A 88 -17.93 -14.02 10.27
C ASN A 88 -18.62 -12.69 10.57
N VAL A 89 -17.87 -11.59 10.71
CA VAL A 89 -18.46 -10.24 10.74
C VAL A 89 -19.00 -9.85 9.36
N PHE A 90 -18.18 -10.03 8.32
CA PHE A 90 -18.57 -9.80 6.93
C PHE A 90 -19.08 -11.09 6.29
N ASP A 91 -20.07 -10.96 5.42
CA ASP A 91 -20.68 -12.07 4.70
C ASP A 91 -19.59 -12.85 3.93
N GLY A 92 -19.46 -14.14 4.26
CA GLY A 92 -18.46 -15.02 3.64
C GLY A 92 -17.00 -14.66 3.93
N ASN A 93 -16.73 -13.84 4.96
CA ASN A 93 -15.40 -13.30 5.25
C ASN A 93 -14.78 -12.54 4.07
N ALA A 94 -15.62 -11.85 3.29
CA ALA A 94 -15.21 -11.13 2.10
C ALA A 94 -15.11 -9.63 2.37
N VAL A 95 -13.88 -9.14 2.48
CA VAL A 95 -13.54 -7.72 2.52
C VAL A 95 -12.58 -7.43 1.38
N ASN A 96 -12.73 -6.27 0.72
CA ASN A 96 -11.85 -5.84 -0.34
C ASN A 96 -11.43 -4.39 -0.15
N LEU A 97 -10.20 -4.08 -0.54
CA LEU A 97 -9.74 -2.73 -0.82
C LEU A 97 -10.02 -2.38 -2.28
N PHE A 98 -10.37 -1.12 -2.51
CA PHE A 98 -10.61 -0.54 -3.81
C PHE A 98 -9.72 0.67 -4.03
N LEU A 99 -9.23 0.83 -5.26
CA LEU A 99 -8.46 2.00 -5.66
C LEU A 99 -9.41 3.12 -6.10
N SER A 100 -9.32 4.29 -5.49
CA SER A 100 -10.15 5.44 -5.87
C SER A 100 -9.38 6.47 -6.69
N ALA A 101 -8.13 6.76 -6.31
CA ALA A 101 -7.27 7.69 -7.01
C ALA A 101 -5.80 7.39 -6.77
N VAL A 102 -4.95 7.83 -7.71
CA VAL A 102 -3.50 7.86 -7.54
C VAL A 102 -2.97 9.19 -8.06
N ARG A 103 -2.10 9.83 -7.29
CA ARG A 103 -1.38 11.04 -7.69
C ARG A 103 0.12 10.71 -7.75
N PRO A 104 0.72 10.65 -8.95
CA PRO A 104 2.14 10.39 -9.09
C PRO A 104 2.97 11.59 -8.59
N GLY A 105 4.14 11.30 -8.02
CA GLY A 105 5.02 12.36 -7.51
C GLY A 105 5.62 13.27 -8.57
N SER A 106 5.65 12.81 -9.82
CA SER A 106 5.98 13.66 -10.96
C SER A 106 5.38 13.11 -12.25
N GLY A 107 5.04 14.02 -13.17
CA GLY A 107 4.64 13.68 -14.55
C GLY A 107 3.41 12.77 -14.65
N THR A 108 3.42 11.90 -15.67
CA THR A 108 2.37 10.91 -15.94
C THR A 108 2.92 9.52 -15.60
N GLY A 109 2.78 9.12 -14.34
CA GLY A 109 3.16 7.80 -13.87
C GLY A 109 1.96 6.87 -13.68
N HIS A 110 2.22 5.56 -13.70
CA HIS A 110 1.26 4.52 -13.35
C HIS A 110 1.65 3.81 -12.05
N PHE A 111 0.62 3.49 -11.26
CA PHE A 111 0.67 2.60 -10.11
C PHE A 111 -0.08 1.30 -10.42
N SER A 112 0.39 0.18 -9.86
CA SER A 112 -0.31 -1.09 -9.89
C SER A 112 -0.01 -1.98 -8.68
N ILE A 113 -0.98 -2.81 -8.29
CA ILE A 113 -0.82 -3.91 -7.35
C ILE A 113 -1.11 -5.22 -8.08
N TYR A 114 -0.23 -6.20 -7.95
CA TYR A 114 -0.41 -7.51 -8.57
C TYR A 114 0.35 -8.59 -7.81
N ASN A 115 -0.03 -9.85 -7.99
CA ASN A 115 0.75 -10.99 -7.52
C ASN A 115 1.12 -11.91 -8.68
N THR A 116 2.21 -12.65 -8.58
CA THR A 116 2.62 -13.68 -9.53
C THR A 116 2.40 -15.06 -8.95
N ASP A 117 1.99 -16.00 -9.80
CA ASP A 117 2.00 -17.43 -9.45
C ASP A 117 3.44 -18.00 -9.46
N SER A 118 3.57 -19.29 -9.12
CA SER A 118 4.88 -19.99 -9.09
C SER A 118 5.58 -20.09 -10.45
N PHE A 119 4.89 -19.78 -11.56
CA PHE A 119 5.44 -19.75 -12.91
C PHE A 119 5.77 -18.31 -13.38
N GLY A 120 5.52 -17.31 -12.53
CA GLY A 120 5.75 -15.90 -12.83
C GLY A 120 4.62 -15.22 -13.60
N SER A 121 3.45 -15.86 -13.73
CA SER A 121 2.30 -15.27 -14.41
C SER A 121 1.60 -14.25 -13.49
N PRO A 122 1.41 -13.00 -13.92
CA PRO A 122 0.80 -11.97 -13.08
C PRO A 122 -0.73 -12.10 -13.03
N THR A 123 -1.28 -11.91 -11.83
CA THR A 123 -2.69 -11.60 -11.57
C THR A 123 -2.76 -10.15 -11.12
N VAL A 124 -3.29 -9.28 -11.98
CA VAL A 124 -3.46 -7.86 -11.69
C VAL A 124 -4.61 -7.68 -10.71
N ARG A 125 -4.39 -6.88 -9.66
CA ARG A 125 -5.41 -6.51 -8.66
C ARG A 125 -5.89 -5.09 -8.89
N MET A 126 -4.94 -4.18 -9.09
CA MET A 126 -5.20 -2.78 -9.36
C MET A 126 -4.20 -2.28 -10.39
N SER A 127 -4.64 -1.46 -11.34
CA SER A 127 -3.74 -0.68 -12.19
C SER A 127 -4.40 0.61 -12.66
N THR A 128 -3.64 1.69 -12.57
CA THR A 128 -4.00 2.97 -13.16
C THR A 128 -3.76 3.01 -14.68
N PHE A 129 -3.04 2.03 -15.24
CA PHE A 129 -2.81 1.94 -16.68
C PHE A 129 -4.11 1.52 -17.38
N GLY A 130 -4.64 2.40 -18.23
CA GLY A 130 -5.96 2.23 -18.84
C GLY A 130 -7.12 2.83 -18.04
N GLY A 131 -6.82 3.42 -16.87
CA GLY A 131 -7.80 4.10 -16.00
C GLY A 131 -8.33 3.22 -14.88
N ILE A 132 -8.66 3.85 -13.74
CA ILE A 132 -9.23 3.18 -12.57
C ILE A 132 -10.70 2.82 -12.83
N SER A 133 -11.10 1.64 -12.40
CA SER A 133 -12.41 1.03 -12.62
C SER A 133 -12.85 0.17 -11.43
N ALA A 134 -14.08 -0.35 -11.46
CA ALA A 134 -14.56 -1.28 -10.44
C ALA A 134 -13.83 -2.65 -10.43
N ALA A 135 -12.97 -2.92 -11.43
CA ALA A 135 -12.13 -4.11 -11.46
C ALA A 135 -10.84 -3.94 -10.65
N ASP A 136 -10.51 -2.72 -10.21
CA ASP A 136 -9.33 -2.41 -9.40
C ASP A 136 -9.62 -2.72 -7.93
N VAL A 137 -9.57 -4.02 -7.62
CA VAL A 137 -9.97 -4.61 -6.35
C VAL A 137 -8.88 -5.54 -5.82
N LEU A 138 -8.58 -5.39 -4.53
CA LEU A 138 -7.60 -6.18 -3.81
C LEU A 138 -8.29 -6.87 -2.63
N PRO A 139 -8.42 -8.21 -2.65
CA PRO A 139 -9.00 -8.95 -1.54
C PRO A 139 -8.16 -8.80 -0.27
N VAL A 140 -8.83 -8.55 0.85
CA VAL A 140 -8.23 -8.51 2.18
C VAL A 140 -8.37 -9.89 2.83
N PRO A 141 -7.29 -10.52 3.29
CA PRO A 141 -7.36 -11.81 3.99
C PRO A 141 -7.89 -11.61 5.42
N VAL A 142 -9.19 -11.80 5.62
CA VAL A 142 -9.80 -11.73 6.96
C VAL A 142 -9.14 -12.74 7.92
N GLY A 143 -8.65 -12.25 9.06
CA GLY A 143 -7.94 -13.02 10.08
C GLY A 143 -6.51 -13.41 9.69
N GLY A 144 -5.91 -12.75 8.71
CA GLY A 144 -4.52 -12.98 8.31
C GLY A 144 -3.97 -11.86 7.44
N HIS A 145 -2.91 -12.16 6.71
CA HIS A 145 -2.22 -11.19 5.87
C HIS A 145 -1.68 -11.84 4.57
N ALA A 146 -1.38 -11.03 3.57
CA ALA A 146 -0.85 -11.48 2.28
C ALA A 146 0.01 -10.42 1.60
N HIS A 147 1.07 -10.86 0.93
CA HIS A 147 1.99 -9.97 0.20
C HIS A 147 1.70 -9.88 -1.29
N TYR A 148 1.94 -8.69 -1.83
CA TYR A 148 1.73 -8.34 -3.23
C TYR A 148 2.91 -7.55 -3.76
N ASN A 149 3.00 -7.45 -5.09
CA ASN A 149 3.93 -6.53 -5.73
C ASN A 149 3.26 -5.17 -5.87
N PHE A 150 3.88 -4.12 -5.32
CA PHE A 150 3.45 -2.73 -5.48
C PHE A 150 4.41 -2.05 -6.44
N ALA A 151 3.90 -1.63 -7.60
CA ALA A 151 4.74 -1.12 -8.69
C ALA A 151 4.41 0.33 -9.06
N PHE A 152 5.46 1.10 -9.32
CA PHE A 152 5.42 2.51 -9.70
C PHE A 152 6.27 2.73 -10.97
N THR A 153 5.87 3.63 -11.87
CA THR A 153 6.62 3.92 -13.10
C THR A 153 7.44 5.21 -13.06
N GLY A 154 7.65 5.80 -11.88
CA GLY A 154 8.35 7.06 -11.76
C GLY A 154 8.72 7.40 -10.32
N THR A 155 9.73 8.25 -10.17
CA THR A 155 10.21 8.72 -8.88
C THR A 155 9.37 9.87 -8.34
N GLY A 156 9.49 10.12 -7.03
CA GLY A 156 8.78 11.17 -6.30
C GLY A 156 7.85 10.61 -5.21
N ILE A 157 7.08 11.50 -4.59
CA ILE A 157 6.08 11.13 -3.56
C ILE A 157 4.75 10.82 -4.24
N TRP A 158 4.31 9.57 -4.14
CA TRP A 158 3.03 9.13 -4.65
C TRP A 158 1.99 9.11 -3.54
N GLU A 159 0.78 9.50 -3.90
CA GLU A 159 -0.40 9.38 -3.03
C GLU A 159 -1.33 8.34 -3.64
N VAL A 160 -1.68 7.32 -2.87
CA VAL A 160 -2.55 6.20 -3.28
C VAL A 160 -3.76 6.19 -2.37
N ASP A 161 -4.94 6.44 -2.93
CA ASP A 161 -6.18 6.54 -2.18
C ASP A 161 -6.95 5.22 -2.23
N LEU A 162 -7.06 4.56 -1.08
CA LEU A 162 -7.73 3.28 -0.93
C LEU A 162 -8.95 3.41 -0.01
N PHE A 163 -9.94 2.55 -0.19
CA PHE A 163 -11.04 2.38 0.75
C PHE A 163 -11.47 0.91 0.81
N ALA A 164 -11.98 0.49 1.95
CA ALA A 164 -12.46 -0.88 2.18
C ALA A 164 -13.98 -0.98 1.98
N GLN A 165 -14.43 -2.13 1.49
CA GLN A 165 -15.84 -2.51 1.51
C GLN A 165 -16.03 -3.98 1.85
N GLY A 166 -17.16 -4.28 2.47
CA GLY A 166 -17.68 -5.62 2.70
C GLY A 166 -19.20 -5.59 2.90
N LEU A 167 -19.83 -6.76 2.84
CA LEU A 167 -21.26 -6.91 3.13
C LEU A 167 -21.46 -7.39 4.58
N ILE A 168 -22.42 -6.84 5.30
CA ILE A 168 -22.84 -7.33 6.62
C ILE A 168 -24.35 -7.58 6.56
N GLY A 169 -24.76 -8.85 6.57
CA GLY A 169 -26.18 -9.20 6.47
C GLY A 169 -26.82 -8.78 5.15
N GLY A 170 -26.03 -8.70 4.07
CA GLY A 170 -26.43 -8.23 2.74
C GLY A 170 -26.33 -6.72 2.53
N ASP A 171 -26.06 -5.93 3.56
CA ASP A 171 -25.89 -4.47 3.44
C ASP A 171 -24.43 -4.11 3.18
N LEU A 172 -24.19 -3.25 2.18
CA LEU A 172 -22.85 -2.77 1.85
C LEU A 172 -22.38 -1.75 2.88
N VAL A 173 -21.27 -2.08 3.52
CA VAL A 173 -20.57 -1.22 4.48
C VAL A 173 -19.25 -0.79 3.83
N THR A 174 -18.93 0.50 3.91
CA THR A 174 -17.81 1.15 3.20
C THR A 174 -17.06 2.05 4.16
N SER A 175 -15.73 2.02 4.11
CA SER A 175 -14.87 2.92 4.88
C SER A 175 -14.82 4.31 4.24
N ASP A 176 -14.27 5.28 4.97
CA ASP A 176 -13.76 6.49 4.35
C ASP A 176 -12.55 6.15 3.46
N VAL A 177 -12.20 7.08 2.56
CA VAL A 177 -10.99 6.98 1.73
C VAL A 177 -9.79 7.37 2.57
N GLN A 178 -8.77 6.52 2.58
CA GLN A 178 -7.49 6.76 3.21
C GLN A 178 -6.38 6.92 2.17
N THR A 179 -5.52 7.92 2.35
CA THR A 179 -4.37 8.17 1.48
C THR A 179 -3.11 7.55 2.08
N TYR A 180 -2.42 6.74 1.27
CA TYR A 180 -1.12 6.15 1.58
C TYR A 180 -0.02 6.84 0.78
N TYR A 181 1.09 7.16 1.44
CA TYR A 181 2.20 7.89 0.84
C TYR A 181 3.39 6.97 0.53
N PHE A 182 3.87 6.99 -0.71
CA PHE A 182 5.03 6.21 -1.15
C PHE A 182 6.13 7.14 -1.68
N GLY A 183 7.33 7.06 -1.11
CA GLY A 183 8.49 7.82 -1.56
C GLY A 183 9.35 6.98 -2.49
N VAL A 184 9.17 7.12 -3.82
CA VAL A 184 9.91 6.34 -4.83
C VAL A 184 11.20 7.04 -5.20
N GLU A 185 12.32 6.52 -4.72
CA GLU A 185 13.64 7.19 -4.73
C GLU A 185 13.56 8.67 -4.28
N ALA A 186 12.52 9.03 -3.53
CA ALA A 186 12.31 10.37 -3.04
C ALA A 186 13.19 10.52 -1.80
N VAL A 187 14.34 11.16 -1.97
CA VAL A 187 15.13 11.63 -0.83
C VAL A 187 14.32 12.73 -0.16
N PRO A 188 13.93 12.62 1.12
CA PRO A 188 13.34 13.74 1.84
C PRO A 188 14.36 14.88 1.79
N GLU A 189 14.00 16.01 1.19
CA GLU A 189 14.85 17.20 1.21
C GLU A 189 15.26 17.49 2.68
N PRO A 190 16.49 17.95 2.97
CA PRO A 190 17.01 18.11 4.33
C PRO A 190 16.10 18.91 5.28
N ALA A 191 15.26 19.80 4.74
CA ALA A 191 14.26 20.54 5.49
C ALA A 191 13.14 19.64 6.08
N THR A 192 12.73 18.59 5.36
CA THR A 192 11.66 17.66 5.77
C THR A 192 12.10 16.77 6.93
N MET A 193 13.37 16.36 6.95
CA MET A 193 13.97 15.65 8.09
C MET A 193 13.95 16.46 9.39
N THR A 194 14.07 17.78 9.29
CA THR A 194 14.08 18.67 10.47
C THR A 194 12.66 18.85 11.05
N VAL A 195 11.63 18.86 10.20
CA VAL A 195 10.23 18.98 10.62
C VAL A 195 9.71 17.69 11.26
N LEU A 196 10.01 16.52 10.69
CA LEU A 196 9.63 15.21 11.26
C LEU A 196 10.31 14.97 12.62
N ALA A 197 11.60 15.31 12.76
CA ALA A 197 12.31 15.22 14.03
C ALA A 197 11.73 16.18 15.10
N ALA A 198 11.30 17.38 14.71
CA ALA A 198 10.70 18.35 15.61
C ALA A 198 9.29 17.94 16.06
N ALA A 199 8.48 17.37 15.16
CA ALA A 199 7.15 16.86 15.46
C ALA A 199 7.19 15.65 16.41
N GLY A 200 8.07 14.68 16.14
CA GLY A 200 8.29 13.52 17.02
C GLY A 200 8.79 13.92 18.42
N LEU A 201 9.72 14.88 18.50
CA LEU A 201 10.20 15.38 19.79
C LEU A 201 9.10 16.16 20.56
N ALA A 202 8.28 16.94 19.86
CA ALA A 202 7.17 17.67 20.48
C ALA A 202 6.08 16.72 21.01
N ALA A 203 5.75 15.66 20.25
CA ALA A 203 4.80 14.63 20.68
C ALA A 203 5.33 13.84 21.89
N PHE A 204 6.60 13.44 21.87
CA PHE A 204 7.27 12.76 22.98
C PHE A 204 7.29 13.61 24.26
N LEU A 205 7.67 14.89 24.16
CA LEU A 205 7.69 15.82 25.29
C LEU A 205 6.29 16.12 25.85
N ARG A 206 5.25 16.01 25.02
CA ARG A 206 3.85 16.17 25.44
C ARG A 206 3.30 14.93 26.14
N LYS A 207 3.77 13.74 25.77
CA LYS A 207 3.43 12.45 26.43
C LYS A 207 4.09 12.32 27.81
N GLN A 208 5.29 12.88 28.02
CA GLN A 208 5.98 12.86 29.32
C GLN A 208 5.46 13.89 30.36
N ARG A 209 4.51 14.74 29.98
CA ARG A 209 3.96 15.81 30.84
C ARG A 209 2.54 15.53 31.36
N LYS A 210 2.00 14.34 31.12
CA LYS A 210 0.77 13.83 31.74
C LYS A 210 1.14 12.75 32.75
#